data_AF-A0A9C8E3F3-F1
#
_entry.id   AF-A0A9C8E3F3-F1
#
_cell.length_a   1.000
_cell.length_b   1.000
_cell.length_c   1.000
_cell.angle_alpha   90.00
_cell.angle_beta   90.00
_cell.angle_gamma   90.00
#
_symmetry.space_group_name_H-M   'P 1'
#
loop_
_entity.id
_entity.type
_entity.pdbx_description
1 polymer ?
#
loop_
_entity_poly.entity_id
_entity_poly.type
_entity_poly.pdbx_seq_one_letter_code
_entity_poly.pdbx_strand_id
1 'polypeptide(L)' 'MSGLGAWWKLETIVWEYDKEADVLYLSIGEPRPAVGLDIGEGLILRYNERN' A
#
# COMPACT_ATOMS: atom_id res chain seq x y z
N MET A 1 -6.05 7.98 -37.34
CA MET A 1 -6.92 7.67 -36.19
C MET A 1 -6.08 7.89 -34.94
N SER A 2 -6.28 9.01 -34.25
CA SER A 2 -5.54 9.39 -33.04
C SER A 2 -5.90 8.45 -31.88
N GLY A 3 -4.90 7.81 -31.29
CA GLY A 3 -5.08 6.97 -30.12
C GLY A 3 -5.57 7.80 -28.94
N LEU A 4 -6.73 7.42 -28.39
CA LEU A 4 -7.11 7.84 -27.05
C LEU A 4 -6.14 7.17 -26.06
N GLY A 5 -5.10 7.89 -25.66
CA GLY A 5 -4.33 7.52 -24.47
C GLY A 5 -5.28 7.60 -23.27
N ALA A 6 -5.48 6.48 -22.58
CA ALA A 6 -6.16 6.49 -21.30
C ALA A 6 -5.27 7.23 -20.30
N TRP A 7 -5.72 8.41 -19.84
CA TRP A 7 -5.01 9.25 -18.85
C TRP A 7 -5.26 8.80 -17.40
N TRP A 8 -5.81 7.61 -17.21
CA TRP A 8 -6.03 7.01 -15.90
C TRP A 8 -5.30 5.66 -15.84
N LYS A 9 -4.39 5.53 -14.88
CA LYS A 9 -3.82 4.23 -14.54
C LYS A 9 -4.80 3.55 -13.60
N LEU A 10 -5.39 2.44 -14.03
CA LEU A 10 -6.09 1.56 -13.10
C LEU A 10 -5.01 0.93 -12.20
N GLU A 11 -5.00 1.32 -10.93
CA GLU A 11 -4.10 0.69 -9.98
C GLU A 11 -4.70 -0.64 -9.53
N THR A 12 -3.90 -1.70 -9.62
CA THR A 12 -4.26 -3.04 -9.15
C THR A 12 -4.46 -3.02 -7.65
N ILE A 13 -5.54 -3.62 -7.16
CA ILE A 13 -5.70 -3.89 -5.73
C ILE A 13 -4.97 -5.20 -5.41
N VAL A 14 -3.92 -5.12 -4.59
CA VAL A 14 -3.21 -6.28 -4.05
C VAL A 14 -3.73 -6.52 -2.63
N TRP A 15 -4.09 -7.75 -2.30
CA TRP A 15 -4.66 -8.08 -1.00
C TRP A 15 -4.07 -9.37 -0.43
N GLU A 16 -3.97 -9.44 0.89
CA GLU A 16 -3.45 -10.60 1.61
C GLU A 16 -4.17 -10.73 2.95
N TYR A 17 -4.68 -11.93 3.26
CA TYR A 17 -5.31 -12.21 4.55
C TYR A 17 -4.41 -13.09 5.39
N ASP A 18 -3.99 -12.57 6.55
CA ASP A 18 -3.22 -13.27 7.56
C ASP A 18 -4.17 -13.93 8.57
N LYS A 19 -4.24 -15.25 8.53
CA LYS A 19 -5.12 -16.06 9.40
C LYS A 19 -4.64 -16.14 10.85
N GLU A 20 -3.35 -16.00 11.09
CA GLU A 20 -2.79 -16.08 12.44
C GLU A 20 -3.06 -14.79 13.21
N ALA A 21 -2.92 -13.65 12.52
CA ALA A 21 -3.24 -12.34 13.07
C ALA A 21 -4.73 -11.97 12.99
N ASP A 22 -5.52 -12.67 12.16
CA ASP A 22 -6.90 -12.29 11.76
C ASP A 22 -6.98 -10.87 11.16
N VAL A 23 -6.09 -10.59 10.20
CA VAL A 23 -5.95 -9.26 9.58
C VAL A 23 -5.97 -9.36 8.05
N LEU A 24 -6.71 -8.45 7.41
CA LEU A 24 -6.72 -8.26 5.96
C LEU A 24 -5.89 -7.04 5.56
N TYR A 25 -4.85 -7.25 4.77
CA TYR A 25 -4.05 -6.21 4.14
C TYR A 25 -4.61 -5.88 2.76
N LEU A 26 -4.80 -4.60 2.47
CA LEU A 26 -5.22 -4.08 1.16
C LEU A 26 -4.20 -3.03 0.72
N SER A 27 -3.67 -3.18 -0.48
CA SER A 27 -2.73 -2.26 -1.11
C SER A 27 -3.27 -1.80 -2.46
N ILE A 28 -3.10 -0.52 -2.74
CA ILE A 28 -3.34 0.04 -4.06
C ILE A 28 -1.98 0.09 -4.76
N GLY A 29 -1.83 -0.71 -5.81
CA GLY A 29 -0.55 -1.00 -6.45
C GLY A 29 0.31 -2.00 -5.65
N GLU A 30 1.55 -2.19 -6.13
CA GLU A 30 2.53 -3.07 -5.49
C GLU A 30 2.93 -2.55 -4.11
N PRO A 31 2.77 -3.36 -3.04
CA PRO A 31 3.25 -3.02 -1.70
C PRO A 31 4.75 -2.72 -1.72
N ARG A 32 5.19 -1.74 -0.91
CA ARG A 32 6.60 -1.36 -0.80
C ARG A 32 7.10 -1.53 0.62
N PRO A 33 8.38 -1.92 0.82
CA PRO A 33 8.99 -1.90 2.15
C PRO A 33 8.87 -0.51 2.78
N ALA A 34 8.51 -0.47 4.06
CA ALA A 34 8.41 0.75 4.84
C ALA A 34 8.94 0.51 6.26
N VAL A 35 9.59 1.52 6.82
CA VAL A 35 10.00 1.56 8.23
C VAL A 35 8.80 1.94 9.08
N GLY A 36 8.59 1.23 10.19
CA GLY A 36 7.59 1.56 11.19
C GLY A 36 8.23 2.24 12.39
N LEU A 37 7.70 3.40 12.80
CA LEU A 37 8.06 4.11 14.02
C LEU A 37 6.81 4.22 14.90
N ASP A 38 6.85 3.66 16.10
CA ASP A 38 5.83 3.87 17.12
C ASP A 38 5.98 5.29 17.69
N ILE A 39 4.90 6.08 17.65
CA ILE A 39 4.86 7.46 18.15
C ILE A 39 3.96 7.62 19.38
N GLY A 40 3.54 6.50 20.00
CA GLY A 40 2.68 6.46 21.17
C GLY A 40 1.18 6.48 20.84
N GLU A 41 0.34 6.36 21.87
CA GLU A 41 -1.13 6.42 21.76
C GLU A 41 -1.77 5.44 20.75
N GLY A 42 -1.08 4.33 20.47
CA GLY A 42 -1.52 3.36 19.47
C GLY A 42 -1.30 3.81 18.02
N LEU A 43 -0.45 4.81 17.78
CA LEU A 43 -0.10 5.31 16.46
C LEU A 43 1.27 4.77 16.01
N ILE A 44 1.29 4.19 14.81
CA ILE A 44 2.52 3.75 14.14
C ILE A 44 2.66 4.53 12.83
N LEU A 45 3.71 5.33 12.71
CA LEU A 45 4.07 6.03 11.49
C LEU A 45 4.84 5.08 10.56
N ARG A 46 4.40 4.99 9.31
CA ARG A 46 5.02 4.16 8.27
C ARG A 46 5.60 5.06 7.20
N TYR A 47 6.92 5.01 6.98
CA TYR A 47 7.59 5.85 5.99
C TYR A 47 8.61 5.07 5.16
N ASN A 48 8.88 5.54 3.96
CA ASN A 48 9.99 5.03 3.15
C ASN A 48 11.26 5.79 3.53
N GLU A 49 12.20 5.13 4.20
CA GLU A 49 13.46 5.73 4.64
C GLU A 49 14.36 6.21 3.48
N ARG A 50 14.17 5.67 2.28
CA ARG A 50 15.06 5.91 1.12
C ARG A 50 14.58 6.95 0.13
N ASN A 51 13.49 7.67 0.41
CA ASN A 51 12.84 8.60 -0.52
C ASN A 51 12.88 10.05 -0.04
#